data_AF-A0A3D0H9X0-F1
#
_entry.id   AF-A0A3D0H9X0-F1
#
_cell.length_a   1.000
_cell.length_b   1.000
_cell.length_c   1.000
_cell.angle_alpha   90.00
_cell.angle_beta   90.00
_cell.angle_gamma   90.00
#
_symmetry.space_group_name_H-M   'P 1'
#
loop_
_entity.id
_entity.type
_entity.pdbx_description
1 polymer ?
#
loop_
_entity_poly.entity_id
_entity_poly.type
_entity_poly.pdbx_seq_one_letter_code
_entity_poly.pdbx_strand_id
1 'polypeptide(L)'
;MAEKKKNEPQRPVRISDQNERKKALSAALAYIEKQFGKGSIMRMDDSTKYDDVEVVSTGSMGLDLALGVGGLPRGRIIEIFGPESSGKTTLTLQVIAEMQKIGGTCAFIDAEHALDVVYAQKLGVKLDDLLLSQPDTGEQALEITDALVRSGSVDLIVIDSVAALTPKSEIEGDMGDALPGLQARLMSQALRKLTASITRTKTLVIFINQIRMKIGVSYGSPETTTGGNALKFYSSVRIDIRRKGTLKKGDEIYGSETRVKVVKNKVSPPFKEAVFDILYGQGISREGELLDIGSDLDVLEKSGAWYSYGGQRIGQGKDNAREFLRSNPEIALEIENKIRAIKGMKPRPTSLTPGDVTPEALEQPREPEKKARKAAPEIAEPEDIGSESQIEPEDLYQ
;
A
#
# COMPACT_ATOMS: atom_id res chain seq x y z
N MET A 1 -48.48 -42.42 -21.16
CA MET A 1 -47.23 -42.06 -20.46
C MET A 1 -46.24 -41.59 -21.52
N ALA A 2 -45.88 -40.32 -21.56
CA ALA A 2 -44.90 -39.79 -22.52
C ALA A 2 -43.53 -39.73 -21.81
N GLU A 3 -42.56 -40.48 -22.32
CA GLU A 3 -41.19 -40.49 -21.82
C GLU A 3 -40.52 -39.13 -22.05
N LYS A 4 -40.07 -38.50 -20.96
CA LYS A 4 -39.20 -37.33 -21.02
C LYS A 4 -37.82 -37.77 -21.52
N LYS A 5 -37.47 -37.43 -22.75
CA LYS A 5 -36.08 -37.50 -23.24
C LYS A 5 -35.17 -36.68 -22.31
N LYS A 6 -34.21 -37.34 -21.67
CA LYS A 6 -33.11 -36.70 -20.95
C LYS A 6 -32.24 -35.98 -21.98
N ASN A 7 -32.12 -34.65 -21.85
CA ASN A 7 -31.11 -33.87 -22.57
C ASN A 7 -29.73 -34.24 -22.01
N GLU A 8 -28.93 -34.97 -22.77
CA GLU A 8 -27.51 -35.10 -22.49
C GLU A 8 -26.80 -33.75 -22.73
N PRO A 9 -25.86 -33.35 -21.86
CA PRO A 9 -25.10 -32.13 -22.09
C PRO A 9 -24.22 -32.30 -23.32
N GLN A 10 -24.54 -31.56 -24.39
CA GLN A 10 -23.72 -31.50 -25.60
C GLN A 10 -22.32 -30.98 -25.27
N ARG A 11 -21.29 -31.65 -25.78
CA ARG A 11 -19.90 -31.19 -25.65
C ARG A 11 -19.74 -29.88 -26.43
N PRO A 12 -19.07 -28.86 -25.86
CA PRO A 12 -18.86 -27.60 -26.56
C PRO A 12 -17.99 -27.82 -27.80
N VAL A 13 -18.49 -27.42 -28.97
CA VAL A 13 -17.77 -27.48 -30.26
C VAL A 13 -17.21 -26.09 -30.59
N ARG A 14 -15.99 -26.03 -31.13
CA ARG A 14 -15.35 -24.77 -31.53
C ARG A 14 -16.03 -24.21 -32.78
N ILE A 15 -16.59 -23.01 -32.67
CA ILE A 15 -17.19 -22.27 -33.80
C ILE A 15 -16.07 -21.82 -34.76
N SER A 16 -16.17 -22.18 -36.04
CA SER A 16 -15.20 -21.87 -37.09
C SER A 16 -15.41 -20.48 -37.71
N ASP A 17 -16.65 -20.04 -37.88
CA ASP A 17 -16.97 -18.73 -38.43
C ASP A 17 -16.68 -17.59 -37.44
N GLN A 18 -16.02 -16.54 -37.92
CA GLN A 18 -15.55 -15.45 -37.07
C GLN A 18 -16.69 -14.53 -36.59
N ASN A 19 -17.73 -14.33 -37.39
CA ASN A 19 -18.87 -13.50 -37.04
C ASN A 19 -19.82 -14.23 -36.07
N GLU A 20 -20.08 -15.51 -36.30
CA GLU A 20 -20.82 -16.36 -35.37
C GLU A 20 -20.10 -16.47 -34.02
N ARG A 21 -18.77 -16.58 -34.04
CA ARG A 21 -17.96 -16.60 -32.82
C ARG A 21 -18.05 -15.29 -32.04
N LYS A 22 -18.05 -14.14 -32.71
CA LYS A 22 -18.26 -12.83 -32.06
C LYS A 22 -19.65 -12.74 -31.44
N LYS A 23 -20.69 -13.16 -32.16
CA LYS A 23 -22.09 -13.13 -31.67
C LYS A 23 -22.27 -14.06 -30.46
N ALA A 24 -21.77 -15.29 -30.54
CA ALA A 24 -21.81 -16.25 -29.43
C ALA A 24 -21.03 -15.75 -28.20
N LEU A 25 -19.86 -15.14 -28.43
CA LEU A 25 -19.07 -14.51 -27.36
C LEU A 25 -19.82 -13.37 -26.69
N SER A 26 -20.42 -12.45 -27.46
CA SER A 26 -21.20 -11.34 -26.88
C SER A 26 -22.41 -11.83 -26.08
N ALA A 27 -23.11 -12.85 -26.57
CA ALA A 27 -24.23 -13.46 -25.85
C ALA A 27 -23.78 -14.13 -24.54
N ALA A 28 -22.64 -14.84 -24.57
CA ALA A 28 -22.06 -15.44 -23.37
C ALA A 28 -21.62 -14.37 -22.35
N LEU A 29 -20.97 -13.29 -22.81
CA LEU A 29 -20.59 -12.16 -21.94
C LEU A 29 -21.81 -11.52 -21.27
N ALA A 30 -22.86 -11.22 -22.05
CA ALA A 30 -24.10 -10.64 -21.53
C ALA A 30 -24.82 -11.58 -20.55
N TYR A 31 -24.80 -12.90 -20.81
CA TYR A 31 -25.33 -13.89 -19.90
C TYR A 31 -24.55 -13.93 -18.58
N ILE A 32 -23.22 -13.94 -18.65
CA ILE A 32 -22.35 -13.94 -17.47
C ILE A 32 -22.58 -12.66 -16.65
N GLU A 33 -22.61 -11.49 -17.27
CA GLU A 33 -22.86 -10.22 -16.58
C GLU A 33 -24.26 -10.15 -15.94
N LYS A 34 -25.29 -10.69 -16.61
CA LYS A 34 -26.64 -10.77 -16.06
C LYS A 34 -26.74 -11.72 -14.85
N GLN A 35 -26.01 -12.84 -14.87
CA GLN A 35 -26.05 -13.84 -13.79
C GLN A 35 -25.17 -13.47 -12.60
N PHE A 36 -24.00 -12.87 -12.84
CA PHE A 36 -22.97 -12.66 -11.83
C PHE A 36 -22.68 -11.19 -11.52
N GLY A 37 -23.36 -10.25 -12.19
CA GLY A 37 -23.28 -8.81 -11.97
C GLY A 37 -22.31 -8.09 -12.92
N LYS A 38 -22.43 -6.76 -12.98
CA LYS A 38 -21.52 -5.91 -13.76
C LYS A 38 -20.07 -6.11 -13.29
N GLY A 39 -19.14 -6.23 -14.24
CA GLY A 39 -17.72 -6.43 -13.96
C GLY A 39 -17.30 -7.87 -13.65
N SER A 40 -18.21 -8.85 -13.72
CA SER A 40 -17.87 -10.27 -13.53
C SER A 40 -16.99 -10.84 -14.66
N ILE A 41 -17.02 -10.22 -15.84
CA ILE A 41 -16.15 -10.53 -16.97
C ILE A 41 -15.94 -9.26 -17.82
N MET A 42 -14.70 -8.93 -18.14
CA MET A 42 -14.35 -7.76 -18.94
C MET A 42 -13.28 -8.15 -19.97
N ARG A 43 -13.28 -7.45 -21.12
CA ARG A 43 -12.14 -7.54 -22.05
C ARG A 43 -11.00 -6.77 -21.42
N MET A 44 -9.83 -7.39 -21.34
CA MET A 44 -8.60 -6.70 -20.97
C MET A 44 -8.21 -5.85 -22.19
N ASP A 45 -8.51 -4.56 -22.14
CA ASP A 45 -8.07 -3.60 -23.13
C ASP A 45 -6.73 -3.01 -22.68
N ASP A 46 -5.74 -2.91 -23.58
CA ASP A 46 -4.44 -2.28 -23.25
C ASP A 46 -4.60 -0.80 -22.80
N SER A 47 -5.79 -0.21 -22.99
CA SER A 47 -6.21 1.10 -22.52
C SER A 47 -6.76 1.16 -21.10
N THR A 48 -7.16 0.03 -20.47
CA THR A 48 -7.20 -0.03 -19.01
C THR A 48 -5.76 -0.14 -18.54
N LYS A 49 -5.03 0.99 -18.66
CA LYS A 49 -3.78 1.23 -17.95
C LYS A 49 -4.00 0.70 -16.54
N TYR A 50 -3.23 -0.33 -16.17
CA TYR A 50 -3.15 -0.91 -14.83
C TYR A 50 -3.83 -0.01 -13.82
N ASP A 51 -5.02 -0.38 -13.33
CA ASP A 51 -5.68 0.35 -12.24
C ASP A 51 -4.57 0.74 -11.27
N ASP A 52 -4.33 2.05 -11.17
CA ASP A 52 -3.18 2.60 -10.51
C ASP A 52 -3.18 2.02 -9.11
N VAL A 53 -2.28 1.06 -8.85
CA VAL A 53 -2.44 0.18 -7.69
C VAL A 53 -2.41 1.06 -6.47
N GLU A 54 -3.54 1.20 -5.80
CA GLU A 54 -3.60 2.03 -4.61
C GLU A 54 -2.66 1.44 -3.57
N VAL A 55 -1.78 2.26 -3.03
CA VAL A 55 -0.77 1.86 -2.04
C VAL A 55 -0.85 2.71 -0.79
N VAL A 56 -0.42 2.13 0.32
CA VAL A 56 -0.08 2.85 1.56
C VAL A 56 1.42 2.76 1.81
N SER A 57 2.05 3.83 2.25
CA SER A 57 3.47 3.79 2.58
C SER A 57 3.75 2.84 3.73
N THR A 58 4.95 2.26 3.73
CA THR A 58 5.47 1.45 4.83
C THR A 58 6.06 2.25 5.98
N GLY A 59 6.17 3.58 5.84
CA GLY A 59 6.94 4.43 6.74
C GLY A 59 8.45 4.38 6.48
N SER A 60 8.93 3.44 5.66
CA SER A 60 10.31 3.36 5.17
C SER A 60 10.38 3.77 3.70
N MET A 61 11.20 4.78 3.40
CA MET A 61 11.38 5.24 2.02
C MET A 61 12.10 4.19 1.16
N GLY A 62 13.12 3.54 1.73
CA GLY A 62 13.85 2.47 1.06
C GLY A 62 12.95 1.26 0.76
N LEU A 63 12.05 0.90 1.68
CA LEU A 63 11.12 -0.20 1.47
C LEU A 63 10.03 0.15 0.44
N ASP A 64 9.49 1.36 0.46
CA ASP A 64 8.55 1.84 -0.57
C ASP A 64 9.18 1.74 -1.98
N LEU A 65 10.44 2.13 -2.11
CA LEU A 65 11.24 1.98 -3.34
C LEU A 65 11.47 0.52 -3.72
N ALA A 66 11.79 -0.33 -2.76
CA ALA A 66 12.01 -1.76 -2.97
C ALA A 66 10.72 -2.48 -3.41
N LEU A 67 9.56 -2.02 -2.94
CA LEU A 67 8.26 -2.51 -3.41
C LEU A 67 7.97 -2.08 -4.86
N GLY A 68 8.53 -0.94 -5.29
CA GLY A 68 8.50 -0.44 -6.67
C GLY A 68 7.19 0.20 -7.10
N VAL A 69 6.12 0.00 -6.34
CA VAL A 69 4.84 0.71 -6.48
C VAL A 69 4.69 1.85 -5.46
N GLY A 70 5.72 2.10 -4.63
CA GLY A 70 5.74 3.18 -3.65
C GLY A 70 5.07 2.89 -2.31
N GLY A 71 4.70 1.62 -2.05
CA GLY A 71 4.08 1.20 -0.80
C GLY A 71 3.44 -0.20 -0.88
N LEU A 72 2.68 -0.57 0.15
CA LEU A 72 1.92 -1.83 0.19
C LEU A 72 0.59 -1.69 -0.58
N PRO A 73 0.27 -2.63 -1.49
CA PRO A 73 -0.93 -2.55 -2.31
C PRO A 73 -2.20 -2.83 -1.50
N ARG A 74 -3.16 -1.91 -1.56
CA ARG A 74 -4.49 -2.04 -0.95
C ARG A 74 -5.29 -3.16 -1.59
N GLY A 75 -6.24 -3.73 -0.83
CA GLY A 75 -7.06 -4.86 -1.27
C GLY A 75 -6.27 -6.14 -1.50
N ARG A 76 -5.13 -6.31 -0.82
CA ARG A 76 -4.26 -7.48 -0.94
C ARG A 76 -3.85 -8.00 0.43
N ILE A 77 -3.43 -9.26 0.44
CA ILE A 77 -2.81 -9.92 1.59
C ILE A 77 -1.30 -9.73 1.51
N ILE A 78 -0.68 -9.32 2.61
CA ILE A 78 0.77 -9.16 2.78
C ILE A 78 1.22 -10.06 3.93
N GLU A 79 2.37 -10.71 3.79
CA GLU A 79 3.01 -11.43 4.90
C GLU A 79 4.33 -10.76 5.25
N ILE A 80 4.51 -10.36 6.50
CA ILE A 80 5.76 -9.85 7.06
C ILE A 80 6.28 -10.91 8.03
N PHE A 81 7.43 -11.48 7.75
CA PHE A 81 8.00 -12.56 8.56
C PHE A 81 9.48 -12.34 8.83
N GLY A 82 9.98 -12.94 9.90
CA GLY A 82 11.34 -12.71 10.35
C GLY A 82 11.60 -13.25 11.76
N PRO A 83 12.87 -13.23 12.20
CA PRO A 83 13.25 -13.59 13.57
C PRO A 83 12.52 -12.75 14.62
N GLU A 84 12.54 -13.21 15.86
CA GLU A 84 12.14 -12.37 17.00
C GLU A 84 12.96 -11.09 17.06
N SER A 85 12.35 -10.01 17.54
CA SER A 85 13.00 -8.70 17.67
C SER A 85 13.61 -8.14 16.37
N SER A 86 13.15 -8.62 15.20
CA SER A 86 13.60 -8.10 13.90
C SER A 86 12.90 -6.81 13.46
N GLY A 87 11.85 -6.40 14.17
CA GLY A 87 11.08 -5.18 13.86
C GLY A 87 9.77 -5.41 13.09
N LYS A 88 9.24 -6.64 13.02
CA LYS A 88 7.97 -6.97 12.35
C LYS A 88 6.80 -6.09 12.83
N THR A 89 6.55 -6.08 14.13
CA THR A 89 5.48 -5.30 14.75
C THR A 89 5.75 -3.80 14.61
N THR A 90 7.00 -3.34 14.79
CA THR A 90 7.39 -1.93 14.55
C THR A 90 7.07 -1.48 13.12
N LEU A 91 7.48 -2.24 12.10
CA LEU A 91 7.18 -1.94 10.70
C LEU A 91 5.67 -1.87 10.46
N THR A 92 4.92 -2.77 11.10
CA THR A 92 3.48 -2.84 10.91
C THR A 92 2.74 -1.69 11.59
N LEU A 93 3.18 -1.27 12.78
CA LEU A 93 2.67 -0.07 13.46
C LEU A 93 2.98 1.21 12.67
N GLN A 94 4.12 1.27 11.99
CA GLN A 94 4.45 2.39 11.09
C GLN A 94 3.50 2.41 9.87
N VAL A 95 3.18 1.26 9.29
CA VAL A 95 2.16 1.18 8.21
C VAL A 95 0.79 1.63 8.72
N ILE A 96 0.41 1.26 9.96
CA ILE A 96 -0.83 1.74 10.58
C ILE A 96 -0.82 3.27 10.71
N ALA A 97 0.26 3.85 11.21
CA ALA A 97 0.38 5.30 11.34
C ALA A 97 0.28 5.99 9.97
N GLU A 98 0.91 5.46 8.92
CA GLU A 98 0.79 6.00 7.56
C GLU A 98 -0.62 5.87 6.98
N MET A 99 -1.35 4.78 7.26
CA MET A 99 -2.75 4.62 6.85
C MET A 99 -3.66 5.63 7.57
N GLN A 100 -3.47 5.84 8.87
CA GLN A 100 -4.25 6.81 9.65
C GLN A 100 -3.98 8.26 9.23
N LYS A 101 -2.77 8.58 8.76
CA LYS A 101 -2.44 9.92 8.23
C LYS A 101 -3.26 10.28 6.99
N ILE A 102 -3.59 9.29 6.16
CA ILE A 102 -4.45 9.49 4.97
C ILE A 102 -5.94 9.29 5.28
N GLY A 103 -6.32 9.27 6.56
CA GLY A 103 -7.71 9.15 7.01
C GLY A 103 -8.28 7.73 7.01
N GLY A 104 -7.43 6.70 6.84
CA GLY A 104 -7.87 5.31 6.83
C GLY A 104 -8.12 4.75 8.25
N THR A 105 -9.09 3.86 8.34
CA THR A 105 -9.45 3.12 9.56
C THR A 105 -8.61 1.85 9.68
N CYS A 106 -8.03 1.61 10.84
CA CYS A 106 -7.12 0.49 11.10
C CYS A 106 -7.66 -0.45 12.17
N ALA A 107 -7.39 -1.75 12.03
CA ALA A 107 -7.62 -2.75 13.06
C ALA A 107 -6.36 -3.58 13.32
N PHE A 108 -6.16 -3.95 14.59
CA PHE A 108 -5.08 -4.79 15.05
C PHE A 108 -5.65 -6.00 15.80
N ILE A 109 -5.40 -7.19 15.28
CA ILE A 109 -5.75 -8.47 15.87
C ILE A 109 -4.51 -8.99 16.59
N ASP A 110 -4.43 -8.71 17.89
CA ASP A 110 -3.32 -9.08 18.77
C ASP A 110 -3.56 -10.48 19.34
N ALA A 111 -3.23 -11.50 18.54
CA ALA A 111 -3.27 -12.89 18.96
C ALA A 111 -2.08 -13.26 19.88
N GLU A 112 -0.98 -12.51 19.84
CA GLU A 112 0.17 -12.70 20.76
C GLU A 112 -0.04 -12.05 22.14
N HIS A 113 -1.07 -11.19 22.30
CA HIS A 113 -1.37 -10.46 23.54
C HIS A 113 -0.17 -9.62 24.02
N ALA A 114 0.59 -9.08 23.06
CA ALA A 114 1.91 -8.49 23.29
C ALA A 114 2.04 -7.05 22.76
N LEU A 115 0.94 -6.43 22.31
CA LEU A 115 0.98 -5.06 21.81
C LEU A 115 1.25 -4.04 22.93
N ASP A 116 2.39 -3.36 22.86
CA ASP A 116 2.69 -2.20 23.69
C ASP A 116 2.01 -0.93 23.12
N VAL A 117 0.93 -0.52 23.78
CA VAL A 117 0.12 0.65 23.42
C VAL A 117 0.91 1.96 23.51
N VAL A 118 1.80 2.10 24.51
CA VAL A 118 2.62 3.30 24.70
C VAL A 118 3.64 3.39 23.57
N TYR A 119 4.25 2.27 23.20
CA TYR A 119 5.15 2.22 22.06
C TYR A 119 4.42 2.54 20.74
N ALA A 120 3.25 1.95 20.50
CA ALA A 120 2.43 2.26 19.31
C ALA A 120 2.14 3.76 19.19
N GLN A 121 1.76 4.42 20.28
CA GLN A 121 1.52 5.87 20.29
C GLN A 121 2.78 6.67 19.94
N LYS A 122 3.95 6.29 20.47
CA LYS A 122 5.23 6.93 20.12
C LYS A 122 5.60 6.76 18.64
N LEU A 123 5.14 5.69 18.00
CA LEU A 123 5.31 5.47 16.56
C LEU A 123 4.31 6.27 15.70
N GLY A 124 3.46 7.08 16.31
CA GLY A 124 2.48 7.94 15.61
C GLY A 124 1.15 7.26 15.33
N VAL A 125 0.88 6.10 15.95
CA VAL A 125 -0.43 5.46 15.87
C VAL A 125 -1.43 6.26 16.71
N LYS A 126 -2.55 6.65 16.09
CA LYS A 126 -3.70 7.25 16.78
C LYS A 126 -4.49 6.13 17.45
N LEU A 127 -4.33 5.99 18.76
CA LEU A 127 -4.92 4.90 19.52
C LEU A 127 -6.45 4.95 19.56
N ASP A 128 -7.02 6.16 19.65
CA ASP A 128 -8.49 6.35 19.71
C ASP A 128 -9.20 5.87 18.44
N ASP A 129 -8.48 5.87 17.31
CA ASP A 129 -8.98 5.45 15.98
C ASP A 129 -8.52 4.02 15.61
N LEU A 130 -7.86 3.30 16.52
CA LEU A 130 -7.37 1.93 16.27
C LEU A 130 -8.30 0.90 16.91
N LEU A 131 -8.90 0.04 16.07
CA LEU A 131 -9.69 -1.09 16.55
C LEU A 131 -8.75 -2.20 17.05
N LEU A 132 -8.78 -2.51 18.34
CA LEU A 132 -7.98 -3.59 18.92
C LEU A 132 -8.87 -4.81 19.23
N SER A 133 -8.40 -5.99 18.85
CA SER A 133 -9.02 -7.27 19.21
C SER A 133 -7.96 -8.22 19.76
N GLN A 134 -8.25 -8.82 20.92
CA GLN A 134 -7.44 -9.88 21.53
C GLN A 134 -8.26 -11.18 21.54
N PRO A 135 -8.20 -11.98 20.47
CA PRO A 135 -8.99 -13.19 20.35
C PRO A 135 -8.44 -14.31 21.24
N ASP A 136 -9.33 -15.21 21.65
CA ASP A 136 -9.05 -16.44 22.39
C ASP A 136 -8.63 -17.58 21.45
N THR A 137 -9.12 -17.60 20.20
CA THR A 137 -8.83 -18.67 19.24
C THR A 137 -8.48 -18.16 17.84
N GLY A 138 -7.78 -19.00 17.07
CA GLY A 138 -7.44 -18.72 15.68
C GLY A 138 -8.68 -18.57 14.78
N GLU A 139 -9.73 -19.37 15.01
CA GLU A 139 -11.01 -19.23 14.30
C GLU A 139 -11.63 -17.85 14.57
N GLN A 140 -11.72 -17.46 15.84
CA GLN A 140 -12.31 -16.18 16.25
C GLN A 140 -11.54 -15.01 15.63
N ALA A 141 -10.21 -15.02 15.67
CA ALA A 141 -9.36 -14.01 15.04
C ALA A 141 -9.66 -13.83 13.54
N LEU A 142 -9.81 -14.94 12.82
CA LEU A 142 -10.06 -14.94 11.37
C LEU A 142 -11.52 -14.58 11.05
N GLU A 143 -12.48 -14.93 11.90
CA GLU A 143 -13.89 -14.52 11.78
C GLU A 143 -14.07 -13.01 12.02
N ILE A 144 -13.39 -12.46 13.02
CA ILE A 144 -13.34 -11.00 13.27
C ILE A 144 -12.74 -10.31 12.04
N THR A 145 -11.61 -10.79 11.54
CA THR A 145 -10.99 -10.26 10.32
C THR A 145 -11.98 -10.27 9.14
N ASP A 146 -12.68 -11.38 8.94
CA ASP A 146 -13.64 -11.56 7.85
C ASP A 146 -14.87 -10.65 7.97
N ALA A 147 -15.36 -10.43 9.20
CA ALA A 147 -16.41 -9.46 9.48
C ALA A 147 -15.96 -8.02 9.19
N LEU A 148 -14.77 -7.63 9.65
CA LEU A 148 -14.20 -6.30 9.41
C LEU A 148 -13.97 -6.05 7.92
N VAL A 149 -13.39 -7.01 7.18
CA VAL A 149 -13.23 -6.89 5.72
C VAL A 149 -14.59 -6.73 5.04
N ARG A 150 -15.58 -7.56 5.36
CA ARG A 150 -16.90 -7.51 4.72
C ARG A 150 -17.68 -6.24 5.00
N SER A 151 -17.46 -5.62 6.16
CA SER A 151 -18.09 -4.33 6.49
C SER A 151 -17.73 -3.23 5.50
N GLY A 152 -16.55 -3.34 4.86
CA GLY A 152 -16.03 -2.31 3.96
C GLY A 152 -15.59 -1.03 4.66
N SER A 153 -15.61 -0.99 6.01
CA SER A 153 -15.30 0.20 6.80
C SER A 153 -13.87 0.22 7.36
N VAL A 154 -13.04 -0.78 7.04
CA VAL A 154 -11.65 -0.88 7.52
C VAL A 154 -10.70 -0.93 6.34
N ASP A 155 -9.72 -0.03 6.34
CA ASP A 155 -8.75 0.14 5.26
C ASP A 155 -7.51 -0.75 5.45
N LEU A 156 -7.13 -1.02 6.70
CA LEU A 156 -5.99 -1.86 7.07
C LEU A 156 -6.32 -2.75 8.27
N ILE A 157 -6.04 -4.05 8.15
CA ILE A 157 -6.09 -5.02 9.24
C ILE A 157 -4.74 -5.68 9.41
N VAL A 158 -4.24 -5.73 10.64
CA VAL A 158 -3.01 -6.41 11.03
C VAL A 158 -3.35 -7.60 11.91
N ILE A 159 -2.70 -8.73 11.69
CA ILE A 159 -2.84 -9.94 12.51
C ILE A 159 -1.46 -10.30 13.06
N ASP A 160 -1.27 -10.12 14.37
CA ASP A 160 -0.03 -10.39 15.10
C ASP A 160 -0.25 -11.51 16.13
N SER A 161 0.11 -12.76 15.87
CA SER A 161 0.74 -13.29 14.65
C SER A 161 0.09 -14.60 14.22
N VAL A 162 0.39 -15.04 12.99
CA VAL A 162 -0.06 -16.34 12.45
C VAL A 162 0.31 -17.49 13.37
N ALA A 163 1.46 -17.42 14.05
CA ALA A 163 1.91 -18.48 14.95
C ALA A 163 0.98 -18.65 16.16
N ALA A 164 0.35 -17.56 16.61
CA ALA A 164 -0.58 -17.54 17.73
C ALA A 164 -2.05 -17.78 17.33
N LEU A 165 -2.34 -18.02 16.05
CA LEU A 165 -3.67 -18.43 15.59
C LEU A 165 -3.93 -19.90 15.92
N THR A 166 -4.01 -20.21 17.20
CA THR A 166 -4.17 -21.57 17.72
C THR A 166 -5.63 -22.00 17.56
N PRO A 167 -5.91 -23.10 16.85
CA PRO A 167 -7.27 -23.60 16.68
C PRO A 167 -7.93 -23.95 18.02
N LYS A 168 -9.24 -23.75 18.12
CA LYS A 168 -10.01 -24.04 19.35
C LYS A 168 -9.76 -25.44 19.92
N SER A 169 -9.77 -26.47 19.07
CA SER A 169 -9.56 -27.85 19.53
C SER A 169 -8.13 -28.15 20.00
N GLU A 170 -7.15 -27.32 19.64
CA GLU A 170 -5.79 -27.41 20.17
C GLU A 170 -5.69 -26.76 21.56
N ILE A 171 -6.47 -25.70 21.81
CA ILE A 171 -6.55 -25.03 23.12
C ILE A 171 -7.32 -25.88 24.14
N GLU A 172 -8.42 -26.51 23.72
CA GLU A 172 -9.24 -27.38 24.58
C GLU A 172 -8.67 -28.79 24.76
N GLY A 173 -7.67 -29.17 23.96
CA GLY A 173 -7.02 -30.48 24.02
C GLY A 173 -5.96 -30.57 25.12
N ASP A 174 -5.49 -31.79 25.39
CA ASP A 174 -4.45 -32.01 26.39
C ASP A 174 -3.06 -31.70 25.82
N MET A 175 -2.14 -31.22 26.68
CA MET A 175 -0.76 -30.98 26.27
C MET A 175 -0.10 -32.28 25.78
N GLY A 176 0.30 -32.30 24.51
CA GLY A 176 0.92 -33.46 23.87
C GLY A 176 0.02 -34.17 22.85
N ASP A 177 -1.25 -33.76 22.72
CA ASP A 177 -2.14 -34.27 21.69
C ASP A 177 -1.61 -33.97 20.29
N ALA A 178 -1.52 -35.01 19.46
CA ALA A 178 -1.04 -34.89 18.09
C ALA A 178 -2.17 -34.48 17.14
N LEU A 179 -2.29 -33.17 16.86
CA LEU A 179 -3.24 -32.61 15.89
C LEU A 179 -2.52 -32.03 14.64
N PRO A 180 -1.86 -32.86 13.82
CA PRO A 180 -0.98 -32.38 12.77
C PRO A 180 -1.73 -31.58 11.70
N GLY A 181 -1.27 -30.35 11.46
CA GLY A 181 -1.71 -29.52 10.34
C GLY A 181 -3.06 -28.83 10.52
N LEU A 182 -3.61 -28.81 11.73
CA LEU A 182 -4.89 -28.16 12.01
C LEU A 182 -4.85 -26.66 11.67
N GLN A 183 -3.85 -25.94 12.15
CA GLN A 183 -3.63 -24.52 11.84
C GLN A 183 -3.47 -24.26 10.33
N ALA A 184 -2.77 -25.15 9.60
CA ALA A 184 -2.60 -25.01 8.16
C ALA A 184 -3.93 -25.17 7.39
N ARG A 185 -4.82 -26.05 7.86
CA ARG A 185 -6.17 -26.23 7.30
C ARG A 185 -7.05 -25.02 7.58
N LEU A 186 -7.03 -24.51 8.81
CA LEU A 186 -7.72 -23.28 9.21
C LEU A 186 -7.31 -22.10 8.32
N MET A 187 -6.01 -21.84 8.20
CA MET A 187 -5.48 -20.78 7.33
C MET A 187 -5.90 -20.96 5.86
N SER A 188 -5.85 -22.18 5.34
CA SER A 188 -6.26 -22.46 3.96
C SER A 188 -7.74 -22.17 3.70
N GLN A 189 -8.60 -22.48 4.68
CA GLN A 189 -10.03 -22.22 4.60
C GLN A 189 -10.33 -20.72 4.71
N ALA A 190 -9.73 -20.04 5.69
CA ALA A 190 -9.94 -18.62 5.93
C ALA A 190 -9.47 -17.76 4.75
N LEU A 191 -8.24 -17.98 4.26
CA LEU A 191 -7.69 -17.20 3.13
C LEU A 191 -8.53 -17.38 1.85
N ARG A 192 -9.09 -18.57 1.63
CA ARG A 192 -9.99 -18.83 0.50
C ARG A 192 -11.27 -17.99 0.58
N LYS A 193 -11.82 -17.80 1.79
CA LYS A 193 -13.02 -16.97 2.02
C LYS A 193 -12.67 -15.47 1.91
N LEU A 194 -11.57 -15.05 2.54
CA LEU A 194 -11.18 -13.65 2.69
C LEU A 194 -10.77 -12.98 1.37
N THR A 195 -10.06 -13.70 0.49
CA THR A 195 -9.37 -13.09 -0.68
C THR A 195 -10.31 -12.27 -1.58
N ALA A 196 -11.51 -12.80 -1.85
CA ALA A 196 -12.48 -12.11 -2.72
C ALA A 196 -13.02 -10.84 -2.06
N SER A 197 -13.34 -10.91 -0.77
CA SER A 197 -13.83 -9.77 0.01
C SER A 197 -12.77 -8.68 0.12
N ILE A 198 -11.53 -9.06 0.47
CA ILE A 198 -10.35 -8.18 0.57
C ILE A 198 -10.16 -7.37 -0.72
N THR A 199 -10.24 -8.04 -1.87
CA THR A 199 -10.06 -7.38 -3.17
C THR A 199 -11.18 -6.38 -3.45
N ARG A 200 -12.43 -6.74 -3.10
CA ARG A 200 -13.61 -5.91 -3.34
C ARG A 200 -13.65 -4.68 -2.44
N THR A 201 -13.29 -4.82 -1.17
CA THR A 201 -13.34 -3.72 -0.19
C THR A 201 -12.07 -2.88 -0.16
N LYS A 202 -11.03 -3.25 -0.92
CA LYS A 202 -9.72 -2.60 -0.91
C LYS A 202 -9.05 -2.56 0.47
N THR A 203 -9.48 -3.44 1.39
CA THR A 203 -8.84 -3.60 2.71
C THR A 203 -7.46 -4.24 2.54
N LEU A 204 -6.42 -3.59 3.05
CA LEU A 204 -5.09 -4.18 3.17
C LEU A 204 -5.07 -5.13 4.38
N VAL A 205 -4.63 -6.37 4.20
CA VAL A 205 -4.50 -7.33 5.32
C VAL A 205 -3.06 -7.77 5.46
N ILE A 206 -2.46 -7.48 6.61
CA ILE A 206 -1.07 -7.83 6.93
C ILE A 206 -1.07 -8.96 7.96
N PHE A 207 -0.43 -10.06 7.62
CA PHE A 207 -0.11 -11.13 8.55
C PHE A 207 1.34 -11.00 9.01
N ILE A 208 1.53 -10.86 10.33
CA ILE A 208 2.84 -11.04 10.94
C ILE A 208 3.07 -12.54 11.15
N ASN A 209 4.26 -13.01 10.84
CA ASN A 209 4.60 -14.42 10.98
C ASN A 209 6.01 -14.61 11.53
N GLN A 210 6.23 -15.77 12.13
CA GLN A 210 7.50 -16.16 12.71
C GLN A 210 8.23 -17.15 11.79
N ILE A 211 9.55 -17.20 11.92
CA ILE A 211 10.36 -18.22 11.26
C ILE A 211 10.37 -19.49 12.15
N ARG A 212 10.30 -20.65 11.49
CA ARG A 212 10.52 -21.99 12.06
C ARG A 212 11.49 -22.74 11.17
N MET A 213 12.12 -23.78 11.71
CA MET A 213 13.01 -24.65 10.94
C MET A 213 12.27 -25.94 10.57
N LYS A 214 12.38 -26.37 9.31
CA LYS A 214 11.97 -27.71 8.89
C LYS A 214 13.07 -28.71 9.22
N ILE A 215 12.72 -29.70 10.03
CA ILE A 215 13.62 -30.83 10.34
C ILE A 215 13.81 -31.68 9.08
N GLY A 216 15.03 -32.17 8.86
CA GLY A 216 15.33 -33.13 7.78
C GLY A 216 15.62 -32.52 6.41
N VAL A 217 15.86 -31.20 6.31
CA VAL A 217 16.28 -30.55 5.06
C VAL A 217 17.81 -30.64 4.92
N SER A 218 18.28 -31.46 3.97
CA SER A 218 19.72 -31.61 3.68
C SER A 218 20.25 -30.65 2.61
N TYR A 219 19.38 -29.98 1.86
CA TYR A 219 19.75 -29.05 0.79
C TYR A 219 18.81 -27.83 0.73
N GLY A 220 19.38 -26.64 0.58
CA GLY A 220 18.64 -25.36 0.59
C GLY A 220 18.43 -24.78 1.98
N SER A 221 17.62 -23.73 2.09
CA SER A 221 17.30 -23.10 3.39
C SER A 221 16.28 -23.95 4.16
N PRO A 222 16.56 -24.28 5.45
CA PRO A 222 15.61 -25.00 6.30
C PRO A 222 14.49 -24.10 6.83
N GLU A 223 14.54 -22.78 6.60
CA GLU A 223 13.57 -21.84 7.15
C GLU A 223 12.18 -21.98 6.48
N THR A 224 11.13 -21.92 7.30
CA THR A 224 9.74 -21.84 6.88
C THR A 224 8.96 -20.90 7.78
N THR A 225 7.75 -20.55 7.37
CA THR A 225 6.80 -19.80 8.19
C THR A 225 5.67 -20.71 8.69
N THR A 226 5.01 -20.29 9.77
CA THR A 226 3.90 -20.99 10.42
C THR A 226 2.60 -20.85 9.62
N GLY A 227 1.59 -21.69 9.89
CA GLY A 227 0.29 -21.63 9.20
C GLY A 227 0.25 -22.35 7.83
N GLY A 228 1.25 -23.19 7.53
CA GLY A 228 1.31 -23.95 6.29
C GLY A 228 1.71 -23.11 5.07
N ASN A 229 1.38 -23.60 3.86
CA ASN A 229 1.79 -22.94 2.61
C ASN A 229 0.75 -21.95 2.05
N ALA A 230 -0.49 -21.97 2.54
CA ALA A 230 -1.58 -21.19 1.97
C ALA A 230 -1.25 -19.70 1.94
N LEU A 231 -0.82 -19.12 3.06
CA LEU A 231 -0.44 -17.71 3.15
C LEU A 231 0.62 -17.34 2.11
N LYS A 232 1.64 -18.19 1.91
CA LYS A 232 2.68 -17.97 0.90
C LYS A 232 2.11 -17.81 -0.51
N PHE A 233 1.03 -18.50 -0.87
CA PHE A 233 0.39 -18.42 -2.19
C PHE A 233 -0.56 -17.21 -2.31
N TYR A 234 -1.37 -16.97 -1.27
CA TYR A 234 -2.35 -15.89 -1.24
C TYR A 234 -1.72 -14.51 -1.10
N SER A 235 -0.61 -14.37 -0.35
CA SER A 235 0.08 -13.09 -0.21
C SER A 235 0.53 -12.53 -1.57
N SER A 236 0.21 -11.28 -1.83
CA SER A 236 0.70 -10.55 -3.01
C SER A 236 2.13 -10.08 -2.82
N VAL A 237 2.46 -9.68 -1.59
CA VAL A 237 3.82 -9.30 -1.19
C VAL A 237 4.22 -10.14 0.02
N ARG A 238 5.46 -10.62 0.04
CA ARG A 238 6.07 -11.25 1.21
C ARG A 238 7.36 -10.54 1.53
N ILE A 239 7.54 -10.20 2.80
CA ILE A 239 8.62 -9.37 3.31
C ILE A 239 9.38 -10.16 4.37
N ASP A 240 10.66 -10.42 4.13
CA ASP A 240 11.60 -11.01 5.11
C ASP A 240 12.35 -9.86 5.78
N ILE A 241 12.10 -9.65 7.08
CA ILE A 241 12.69 -8.58 7.88
C ILE A 241 13.65 -9.17 8.93
N ARG A 242 14.89 -8.67 8.95
CA ARG A 242 15.96 -9.15 9.82
C ARG A 242 16.73 -8.00 10.42
N ARG A 243 17.12 -8.15 11.69
CA ARG A 243 18.14 -7.30 12.30
C ARG A 243 19.49 -7.60 11.67
N LYS A 244 20.11 -6.60 11.04
CA LYS A 244 21.44 -6.66 10.41
C LYS A 244 22.54 -6.31 11.41
N GLY A 245 22.29 -5.32 12.27
CA GLY A 245 23.26 -4.82 13.22
C GLY A 245 22.62 -4.02 14.36
N THR A 246 23.47 -3.51 15.24
CA THR A 246 23.05 -2.73 16.42
C THR A 246 23.63 -1.32 16.31
N LEU A 247 22.80 -0.31 16.55
CA LEU A 247 23.23 1.10 16.58
C LEU A 247 23.67 1.45 17.99
N LYS A 248 24.89 1.99 18.12
CA LYS A 248 25.51 2.32 19.41
C LYS A 248 26.04 3.75 19.43
N LYS A 249 25.93 4.39 20.60
CA LYS A 249 26.56 5.69 20.89
C LYS A 249 27.33 5.54 22.20
N GLY A 250 28.65 5.37 22.11
CA GLY A 250 29.43 4.86 23.24
C GLY A 250 28.99 3.44 23.60
N ASP A 251 28.63 3.22 24.86
CA ASP A 251 28.14 1.93 25.37
C ASP A 251 26.62 1.76 25.25
N GLU A 252 25.87 2.82 24.96
CA GLU A 252 24.41 2.78 24.87
C GLU A 252 23.95 2.26 23.50
N ILE A 253 23.06 1.26 23.52
CA ILE A 253 22.37 0.77 22.32
C ILE A 253 21.07 1.56 22.17
N TYR A 254 20.97 2.36 21.10
CA TYR A 254 19.80 3.22 20.87
C TYR A 254 18.91 2.74 19.71
N GLY A 255 19.30 1.69 19.00
CA GLY A 255 18.51 1.15 17.91
C GLY A 255 19.13 -0.06 17.21
N SER A 256 18.53 -0.44 16.09
CA SER A 256 18.93 -1.59 15.28
C SER A 256 18.94 -1.26 13.80
N GLU A 257 20.05 -1.56 13.13
CA GLU A 257 20.10 -1.57 11.67
C GLU A 257 19.33 -2.79 11.17
N THR A 258 18.35 -2.56 10.30
CA THR A 258 17.38 -3.55 9.86
C THR A 258 17.45 -3.71 8.35
N ARG A 259 17.47 -4.95 7.87
CA ARG A 259 17.40 -5.29 6.46
C ARG A 259 16.06 -5.93 6.17
N VAL A 260 15.42 -5.46 5.10
CA VAL A 260 14.15 -5.97 4.61
C VAL A 260 14.31 -6.44 3.18
N LYS A 261 13.82 -7.64 2.87
CA LYS A 261 13.84 -8.24 1.54
C LYS A 261 12.43 -8.56 1.06
N VAL A 262 12.08 -8.10 -0.13
CA VAL A 262 10.80 -8.42 -0.77
C VAL A 262 10.93 -9.78 -1.47
N VAL A 263 10.70 -10.88 -0.74
CA VAL A 263 10.88 -12.25 -1.27
C VAL A 263 9.77 -12.70 -2.21
N LYS A 264 8.64 -11.99 -2.25
CA LYS A 264 7.56 -12.17 -3.23
C LYS A 264 6.93 -10.81 -3.51
N ASN A 265 6.64 -10.54 -4.78
CA ASN A 265 5.94 -9.35 -5.21
C ASN A 265 5.11 -9.67 -6.46
N LYS A 266 3.79 -9.45 -6.40
CA LYS A 266 2.85 -9.65 -7.52
C LYS A 266 2.47 -8.33 -8.24
N VAL A 267 2.97 -7.19 -7.77
CA VAL A 267 2.65 -5.86 -8.33
C VAL A 267 3.85 -5.17 -8.97
N SER A 268 5.06 -5.69 -8.75
CA SER A 268 6.33 -5.16 -9.25
C SER A 268 7.41 -6.27 -9.15
N PRO A 269 8.59 -6.14 -9.79
CA PRO A 269 9.65 -7.13 -9.68
C PRO A 269 10.06 -7.44 -8.22
N PRO A 270 10.17 -8.73 -7.83
CA PRO A 270 10.58 -9.14 -6.48
C PRO A 270 12.10 -9.06 -6.26
N PHE A 271 12.53 -9.45 -5.05
CA PHE A 271 13.91 -9.63 -4.58
C PHE A 271 14.74 -8.37 -4.35
N LYS A 272 14.14 -7.19 -4.53
CA LYS A 272 14.70 -5.94 -4.03
C LYS A 272 14.77 -5.94 -2.51
N GLU A 273 15.70 -5.15 -1.99
CA GLU A 273 16.00 -5.05 -0.57
C GLU A 273 16.10 -3.58 -0.16
N ALA A 274 15.84 -3.32 1.11
CA ALA A 274 16.05 -2.04 1.75
C ALA A 274 16.81 -2.26 3.07
N VAL A 275 17.65 -1.30 3.44
CA VAL A 275 18.31 -1.27 4.74
C VAL A 275 17.97 0.07 5.38
N PHE A 276 17.52 0.03 6.62
CA PHE A 276 17.13 1.22 7.37
C PHE A 276 17.34 1.02 8.87
N ASP A 277 17.43 2.13 9.58
CA ASP A 277 17.60 2.16 11.02
C ASP A 277 16.23 2.14 11.71
N ILE A 278 16.07 1.27 12.71
CA ILE A 278 14.95 1.35 13.67
C ILE A 278 15.51 1.92 14.98
N LEU A 279 15.05 3.09 15.37
CA LEU A 279 15.44 3.76 16.60
C LEU A 279 14.44 3.42 17.70
N TYR A 280 14.94 2.97 18.86
CA TYR A 280 14.06 2.56 19.94
C TYR A 280 13.25 3.75 20.47
N GLY A 281 11.95 3.55 20.61
CA GLY A 281 11.00 4.60 21.00
C GLY A 281 10.63 5.61 19.90
N GLN A 282 11.19 5.51 18.69
CA GLN A 282 10.88 6.42 17.57
C GLN A 282 10.46 5.67 16.29
N GLY A 283 10.85 4.41 16.15
CA GLY A 283 10.50 3.57 15.00
C GLY A 283 11.49 3.71 13.86
N ILE A 284 10.99 3.57 12.62
CA ILE A 284 11.82 3.63 11.42
C ILE A 284 12.35 5.05 11.24
N SER A 285 13.67 5.18 11.08
CA SER A 285 14.33 6.46 10.83
C SER A 285 14.24 6.83 9.35
N ARG A 286 13.05 7.29 8.93
CA ARG A 286 12.79 7.75 7.55
C ARG A 286 13.77 8.82 7.10
N GLU A 287 14.09 9.80 7.96
CA GLU A 287 15.05 10.86 7.60
C GLU A 287 16.46 10.30 7.38
N GLY A 288 16.83 9.27 8.13
CA GLY A 288 18.07 8.54 7.90
C GLY A 288 18.15 7.91 6.51
N GLU A 289 17.04 7.33 6.04
CA GLU A 289 16.95 6.77 4.68
C GLU A 289 17.01 7.85 3.60
N LEU A 290 16.38 9.01 3.83
CA LEU A 290 16.45 10.14 2.91
C LEU A 290 17.89 10.64 2.74
N LEU A 291 18.68 10.65 3.80
CA LEU A 291 20.10 11.01 3.73
C LEU A 291 20.90 10.01 2.91
N ASP A 292 20.77 8.71 3.20
CA ASP A 292 21.53 7.67 2.52
C ASP A 292 21.15 7.61 1.03
N ILE A 293 19.85 7.51 0.73
CA ILE A 293 19.34 7.40 -0.64
C ILE A 293 19.54 8.71 -1.40
N GLY A 294 19.36 9.85 -0.74
CA GLY A 294 19.56 11.16 -1.35
C GLY A 294 21.02 11.41 -1.71
N SER A 295 21.98 10.96 -0.89
CA SER A 295 23.39 11.00 -1.25
C SER A 295 23.74 10.02 -2.37
N ASP A 296 23.18 8.81 -2.37
CA ASP A 296 23.44 7.82 -3.43
C ASP A 296 22.88 8.24 -4.81
N LEU A 297 21.90 9.14 -4.83
CA LEU A 297 21.26 9.67 -6.04
C LEU A 297 21.68 11.10 -6.38
N ASP A 298 22.72 11.63 -5.74
CA ASP A 298 23.22 13.00 -5.93
C ASP A 298 22.14 14.09 -5.71
N VAL A 299 21.09 13.79 -4.93
CA VAL A 299 20.11 14.79 -4.45
C VAL A 299 20.67 15.58 -3.28
N LEU A 300 21.52 14.94 -2.47
CA LEU A 300 22.24 15.53 -1.34
C LEU A 300 23.73 15.51 -1.62
N GLU A 301 24.40 16.64 -1.44
CA GLU A 301 25.85 16.72 -1.56
C GLU A 301 26.52 16.25 -0.27
N LYS A 302 27.50 15.35 -0.41
CA LYS A 302 28.28 14.84 0.73
C LYS A 302 29.76 15.20 0.58
N SER A 303 30.23 16.11 1.42
CA SER A 303 31.64 16.55 1.48
C SER A 303 32.31 16.01 2.74
N GLY A 304 32.96 14.85 2.63
CA GLY A 304 33.52 14.15 3.78
C GLY A 304 32.41 13.69 4.74
N ALA A 305 32.40 14.26 5.95
CA ALA A 305 31.34 14.01 6.95
C ALA A 305 30.15 14.99 6.85
N TRP A 306 30.22 16.02 6.02
CA TRP A 306 29.17 17.04 5.92
C TRP A 306 28.13 16.69 4.86
N TYR A 307 26.85 16.86 5.21
CA TYR A 307 25.74 16.82 4.28
C TYR A 307 25.30 18.26 3.95
N SER A 308 25.00 18.51 2.67
CA SER A 308 24.46 19.77 2.17
C SER A 308 23.29 19.53 1.21
N TYR A 309 22.35 20.47 1.18
CA TYR A 309 21.21 20.49 0.27
C TYR A 309 21.02 21.90 -0.29
N GLY A 310 20.93 22.04 -1.61
CA GLY A 310 20.72 23.35 -2.25
C GLY A 310 21.78 24.40 -1.89
N GLY A 311 23.03 23.98 -1.64
CA GLY A 311 24.12 24.85 -1.18
C GLY A 311 24.14 25.16 0.32
N GLN A 312 23.10 24.80 1.07
CA GLN A 312 23.06 24.94 2.53
C GLN A 312 23.64 23.69 3.22
N ARG A 313 24.50 23.87 4.22
CA ARG A 313 24.97 22.78 5.07
C ARG A 313 23.86 22.35 6.03
N ILE A 314 23.42 21.10 5.94
CA ILE A 314 22.32 20.56 6.76
C ILE A 314 22.82 19.83 8.02
N GLY A 315 24.06 19.34 8.02
CA GLY A 315 24.65 18.77 9.24
C GLY A 315 25.98 18.05 9.03
N GLN A 316 26.79 17.98 10.10
CA GLN A 316 28.00 17.16 10.14
C GLN A 316 27.69 15.80 10.76
N GLY A 317 27.88 14.73 10.00
CA GLY A 317 27.52 13.37 10.39
C GLY A 317 26.03 13.08 10.20
N LYS A 318 25.70 11.79 10.11
CA LYS A 318 24.33 11.31 9.81
C LYS A 318 23.33 11.72 10.89
N ASP A 319 23.71 11.67 12.16
CA ASP A 319 22.81 11.97 13.28
C ASP A 319 22.37 13.44 13.30
N ASN A 320 23.30 14.38 13.10
CA ASN A 320 22.97 15.81 13.08
C ASN A 320 22.13 16.17 11.85
N ALA A 321 22.46 15.61 10.68
CA ALA A 321 21.67 15.83 9.47
C ALA A 321 20.25 15.24 9.60
N ARG A 322 20.09 14.13 10.31
CA ARG A 322 18.78 13.53 10.61
C ARG A 322 17.93 14.44 11.48
N GLU A 323 18.52 14.99 12.54
CA GLU A 323 17.82 15.92 13.44
C GLU A 323 17.40 17.21 12.72
N PHE A 324 18.25 17.70 11.80
CA PHE A 324 17.90 18.82 10.92
C PHE A 324 16.67 18.50 10.06
N LEU A 325 16.65 17.35 9.37
CA LEU A 325 15.50 16.98 8.54
C LEU A 325 14.21 16.78 9.35
N ARG A 326 14.31 16.28 10.58
CA ARG A 326 13.16 16.17 11.49
C ARG A 326 12.60 17.53 11.91
N SER A 327 13.49 18.48 12.14
CA SER A 327 13.11 19.84 12.53
C SER A 327 12.59 20.67 11.35
N ASN A 328 12.81 20.22 10.10
CA ASN A 328 12.39 20.89 8.87
C ASN A 328 11.64 19.91 7.93
N PRO A 329 10.42 19.47 8.29
CA PRO A 329 9.66 18.46 7.55
C PRO A 329 9.39 18.81 6.07
N GLU A 330 9.28 20.10 5.76
CA GLU A 330 9.10 20.63 4.41
C GLU A 330 10.32 20.33 3.52
N ILE A 331 11.53 20.51 4.03
CA ILE A 331 12.78 20.17 3.33
C ILE A 331 12.88 18.64 3.16
N ALA A 332 12.54 17.88 4.21
CA ALA A 332 12.54 16.42 4.14
C ALA A 332 11.58 15.91 3.05
N LEU A 333 10.39 16.51 2.94
CA LEU A 333 9.40 16.17 1.93
C LEU A 333 9.85 16.58 0.52
N GLU A 334 10.51 17.73 0.37
CA GLU A 334 11.09 18.15 -0.91
C GLU A 334 12.17 17.16 -1.39
N ILE A 335 13.09 16.78 -0.51
CA ILE A 335 14.12 15.76 -0.79
C ILE A 335 13.47 14.44 -1.18
N GLU A 336 12.49 13.97 -0.41
CA GLU A 336 11.80 12.72 -0.72
C GLU A 336 11.10 12.79 -2.08
N ASN A 337 10.41 13.87 -2.40
CA ASN A 337 9.71 14.03 -3.67
C ASN A 337 10.68 14.07 -4.86
N LYS A 338 11.87 14.66 -4.70
CA LYS A 338 12.96 14.57 -5.69
C LYS A 338 13.45 13.13 -5.86
N ILE A 339 13.67 12.39 -4.78
CA ILE A 339 14.05 10.97 -4.82
C ILE A 339 12.96 10.14 -5.52
N ARG A 340 11.69 10.35 -5.17
CA ARG A 340 10.53 9.67 -5.78
C ARG A 340 10.46 9.93 -7.27
N ALA A 341 10.66 11.19 -7.70
CA ALA A 341 10.66 11.57 -9.10
C ALA A 341 11.77 10.87 -9.90
N ILE A 342 13.02 10.85 -9.40
CA ILE A 342 14.15 10.15 -10.03
C ILE A 342 13.86 8.66 -10.20
N LYS A 343 13.15 8.06 -9.24
CA LYS A 343 12.80 6.64 -9.24
C LYS A 343 11.48 6.34 -9.96
N GLY A 344 10.85 7.33 -10.60
CA GLY A 344 9.62 7.16 -11.37
C GLY A 344 8.39 6.87 -10.51
N MET A 345 8.38 7.28 -9.24
CA MET A 345 7.26 7.09 -8.32
C MET A 345 6.44 8.37 -8.16
N LYS A 346 5.17 8.21 -7.78
CA LYS A 346 4.30 9.33 -7.46
C LYS A 346 4.84 10.13 -6.27
N PRO A 347 4.77 11.46 -6.31
CA PRO A 347 5.15 12.30 -5.18
C PRO A 347 4.19 12.06 -4.00
N ARG A 348 4.67 12.28 -2.77
CA ARG A 348 3.79 12.40 -1.62
C ARG A 348 3.11 13.77 -1.63
N PRO A 349 1.82 13.84 -1.25
CA PRO A 349 1.11 15.11 -1.13
C PRO A 349 1.83 16.04 -0.15
N THR A 350 1.90 17.32 -0.51
CA THR A 350 2.59 18.39 0.23
C THR A 350 1.79 18.91 1.43
N SER A 351 0.47 18.63 1.49
CA SER A 351 -0.36 18.92 2.65
C SER A 351 -0.33 17.77 3.66
N LEU A 352 0.26 18.01 4.83
CA LEU A 352 0.23 17.10 5.98
C LEU A 352 -1.12 17.14 6.74
N THR A 353 -2.13 17.82 6.20
CA THR A 353 -3.50 17.86 6.74
C THR A 353 -4.31 16.66 6.23
N PRO A 354 -4.93 15.85 7.12
CA PRO A 354 -5.93 14.87 6.72
C PRO A 354 -7.14 15.62 6.14
N GLY A 355 -7.51 15.38 4.88
CA GLY A 355 -8.82 15.80 4.37
C GLY A 355 -8.93 16.19 2.91
N ASP A 356 -7.88 16.68 2.25
CA ASP A 356 -8.04 17.22 0.88
C ASP A 356 -7.46 16.28 -0.18
N VAL A 357 -8.31 15.38 -0.66
CA VAL A 357 -8.14 14.74 -1.96
C VAL A 357 -8.97 15.50 -3.01
N THR A 358 -8.29 16.26 -3.86
CA THR A 358 -8.77 16.52 -5.22
C THR A 358 -7.64 16.27 -6.21
N PRO A 359 -7.78 15.30 -7.13
CA PRO A 359 -6.86 15.13 -8.25
C PRO A 359 -7.30 16.06 -9.38
N GLU A 360 -6.88 17.32 -9.35
CA GLU A 360 -6.74 18.10 -10.58
C GLU A 360 -5.30 17.96 -11.04
N ALA A 361 -5.16 17.14 -12.08
CA ALA A 361 -3.91 16.87 -12.75
C ALA A 361 -3.21 18.17 -13.13
N LEU A 362 -1.90 18.19 -12.86
CA LEU A 362 -0.93 19.12 -13.43
C LEU A 362 -1.18 19.30 -14.93
N GLU A 363 -1.88 20.37 -15.31
CA GLU A 363 -1.82 20.87 -16.68
C GLU A 363 -0.38 21.31 -16.92
N GLN A 364 0.31 20.56 -17.77
CA GLN A 364 1.56 20.99 -18.36
C GLN A 364 1.33 22.33 -19.10
N PRO A 365 2.31 23.26 -19.11
CA PRO A 365 2.14 24.50 -19.85
C PRO A 365 2.00 24.17 -21.34
N ARG A 366 0.82 24.44 -21.93
CA ARG A 366 0.66 24.37 -23.37
C ARG A 366 1.49 25.49 -24.00
N GLU A 367 2.38 25.13 -24.92
CA GLU A 367 3.03 26.08 -25.82
C GLU A 367 1.97 26.89 -26.59
N PRO A 368 2.22 28.18 -26.90
CA PRO A 368 1.25 29.00 -27.60
C PRO A 368 1.12 28.57 -29.07
N GLU A 369 0.01 27.92 -29.43
CA GLU A 369 -0.37 27.68 -30.82
C GLU A 369 -0.62 29.01 -31.56
N LYS A 370 0.02 29.13 -32.72
CA LYS A 370 -0.14 30.23 -33.69
C LYS A 370 -1.60 30.32 -34.14
N LYS A 371 -2.27 31.45 -33.84
CA LYS A 371 -3.61 31.76 -34.34
C LYS A 371 -3.62 31.81 -35.88
N ALA A 372 -4.31 30.85 -36.49
CA ALA A 372 -4.76 30.96 -37.87
C ALA A 372 -5.85 32.04 -37.99
N ARG A 373 -5.64 33.01 -38.88
CA ARG A 373 -6.63 34.02 -39.28
C ARG A 373 -7.84 33.33 -39.91
N LYS A 374 -9.04 33.60 -39.40
CA LYS A 374 -10.31 33.47 -40.15
C LYS A 374 -10.97 34.83 -40.22
N ALA A 375 -11.34 35.20 -41.44
CA ALA A 375 -11.98 36.45 -41.84
C ALA A 375 -13.38 36.59 -41.24
N ALA A 376 -13.77 37.84 -40.95
CA ALA A 376 -15.14 38.27 -40.69
C ALA A 376 -15.55 39.31 -41.77
N PRO A 377 -16.85 39.44 -42.10
CA PRO A 377 -17.32 39.98 -43.37
C PRO A 377 -17.50 41.51 -43.40
N GLU A 378 -17.70 42.01 -44.62
CA GLU A 378 -17.86 43.40 -45.07
C GLU A 378 -18.88 44.24 -44.29
N ILE A 379 -18.54 45.53 -44.19
CA ILE A 379 -19.28 46.62 -43.57
C ILE A 379 -20.16 47.27 -44.65
N ALA A 380 -21.45 47.49 -44.34
CA ALA A 380 -22.34 48.34 -45.12
C ALA A 380 -22.48 49.70 -44.41
N GLU A 381 -22.16 50.79 -45.11
CA GLU A 381 -22.45 52.16 -44.68
C GLU A 381 -23.96 52.46 -44.77
N PRO A 382 -24.44 53.39 -43.94
CA PRO A 382 -25.02 54.58 -44.59
C PRO A 382 -24.70 55.91 -43.89
N GLU A 383 -24.52 56.90 -44.76
CA GLU A 383 -24.99 58.31 -44.78
C GLU A 383 -25.02 59.19 -43.52
N ASP A 384 -24.42 60.37 -43.76
CA ASP A 384 -24.37 61.63 -43.01
C ASP A 384 -25.77 62.22 -42.69
N ILE A 385 -25.88 62.98 -41.59
CA ILE A 385 -26.65 64.23 -41.40
C ILE A 385 -26.50 64.66 -39.92
N GLY A 386 -25.65 65.68 -39.69
CA GLY A 386 -26.03 67.00 -39.15
C GLY A 386 -26.57 67.18 -37.72
N SER A 387 -25.90 68.11 -37.00
CA SER A 387 -26.44 69.03 -35.97
C SER A 387 -26.94 68.41 -34.64
N GLU A 388 -26.85 68.98 -33.45
CA GLU A 388 -26.41 70.26 -32.87
C GLU A 388 -26.53 70.09 -31.33
N SER A 389 -25.96 71.03 -30.57
CA SER A 389 -26.20 71.31 -29.12
C SER A 389 -25.69 70.27 -28.10
N GLN A 390 -24.62 70.55 -27.35
CA GLN A 390 -24.57 71.38 -26.12
C GLN A 390 -25.58 70.94 -25.05
N ILE A 391 -25.09 70.49 -23.89
CA ILE A 391 -25.22 71.16 -22.58
C ILE A 391 -24.53 70.30 -21.49
N GLU A 392 -23.92 71.05 -20.57
CA GLU A 392 -23.04 70.75 -19.44
C GLU A 392 -23.59 69.80 -18.35
N PRO A 393 -22.71 69.33 -17.43
CA PRO A 393 -23.00 68.35 -16.39
C PRO A 393 -23.35 69.03 -15.06
N GLU A 394 -24.24 68.43 -14.24
CA GLU A 394 -24.18 68.59 -12.78
C GLU A 394 -25.12 67.65 -12.01
N ASP A 395 -24.73 67.49 -10.75
CA ASP A 395 -25.38 66.94 -9.57
C ASP A 395 -25.37 65.42 -9.32
N LEU A 396 -24.58 64.94 -8.35
CA LEU A 396 -24.68 65.08 -6.87
C LEU A 396 -25.79 64.21 -6.26
N TYR A 397 -25.34 63.28 -5.40
CA TYR A 397 -26.07 62.57 -4.33
C TYR A 397 -27.26 61.68 -4.71
N GLN A 398 -27.05 60.36 -4.60
CA GLN A 398 -27.49 59.57 -3.43
C GLN A 398 -26.69 58.27 -3.32
#